data_AF-A0A8J2XYK3-F1
#
_entry.id   AF-A0A8J2XYK3-F1
#
_cell.length_a   1.000
_cell.length_b   1.000
_cell.length_c   1.000
_cell.angle_alpha   90.00
_cell.angle_beta   90.00
_cell.angle_gamma   90.00
#
_symmetry.space_group_name_H-M   'P 1'
#
loop_
_entity.id
_entity.type
_entity.pdbx_description
1 polymer ?
#
loop_
_entity_poly.entity_id
_entity_poly.type
_entity_poly.pdbx_seq_one_letter_code
_entity_poly.pdbx_strand_id
1 'polypeptide(L)'
;MNDAQSLEDIAREHRMLLNEYGRVQQRCSDLIAGQAGRLEQQAQRIRQLEAETMRLRGELVARDTALACAREDMANLKQAIPGLPTRITLARRVESLSARVQDLMRELLRMQWLRKESGKSATADVWAKSVLCIGREMEGADTRRAIESAGGRFLQHAEEDDHAALEASLVAADLVICQTGCISHDAYWRVQDHCRRTGKQCVLVEQPQAMRFVRNKEITAEVVTAREPAASS
;
A
#
# COMPACT_ATOMS: atom_id res chain seq x y z
N MET A 1 1.00 -114.67 56.97
CA MET A 1 2.11 -113.91 56.35
C MET A 1 1.66 -112.94 55.26
N ASN A 2 0.53 -113.17 54.56
CA ASN A 2 0.02 -112.24 53.53
C ASN A 2 -0.55 -110.90 54.05
N ASP A 3 -1.24 -110.88 55.19
CA ASP A 3 -1.93 -109.66 55.63
C ASP A 3 -0.98 -108.54 56.08
N ALA A 4 0.16 -108.92 56.68
CA ALA A 4 1.20 -107.96 57.06
C ALA A 4 1.88 -107.33 55.84
N GLN A 5 2.10 -108.11 54.78
CA GLN A 5 2.70 -107.61 53.52
C GLN A 5 1.74 -106.67 52.78
N SER A 6 0.43 -107.00 52.74
CA SER A 6 -0.60 -106.14 52.15
C SER A 6 -0.69 -104.77 52.84
N LEU A 7 -0.60 -104.74 54.18
CA LEU A 7 -0.65 -103.49 54.94
C LEU A 7 0.60 -102.62 54.71
N GLU A 8 1.77 -103.23 54.56
CA GLU A 8 3.02 -102.53 54.23
C GLU A 8 3.02 -101.96 52.81
N ASP A 9 2.43 -102.66 51.84
CA ASP A 9 2.29 -102.19 50.46
C ASP A 9 1.33 -101.00 50.37
N ILE A 10 0.17 -101.05 51.05
CA ILE A 10 -0.75 -99.91 51.15
C ILE A 10 -0.08 -98.70 51.80
N ALA A 11 0.69 -98.91 52.87
CA ALA A 11 1.44 -97.83 53.52
C ALA A 11 2.54 -97.24 52.61
N ARG A 12 3.10 -98.04 51.69
CA ARG A 12 4.05 -97.58 50.69
C ARG A 12 3.36 -96.72 49.63
N GLU A 13 2.25 -97.19 49.07
CA GLU A 13 1.44 -96.46 48.09
C GLU A 13 0.89 -95.15 48.66
N HIS A 14 0.38 -95.18 49.90
CA HIS A 14 -0.11 -93.99 50.57
C HIS A 14 0.99 -92.92 50.73
N ARG A 15 2.22 -93.33 51.08
CA ARG A 15 3.37 -92.40 51.12
C ARG A 15 3.71 -91.83 49.75
N MET A 16 3.67 -92.65 48.69
CA MET A 16 3.89 -92.15 47.33
C MET A 16 2.83 -91.11 46.93
N LEU A 17 1.56 -91.39 47.21
CA LEU A 17 0.45 -90.48 46.95
C LEU A 17 0.59 -89.17 47.73
N LEU A 18 0.94 -89.22 49.01
CA LEU A 18 1.15 -88.02 49.82
C LEU A 18 2.30 -87.15 49.28
N ASN A 19 3.38 -87.77 48.81
CA ASN A 19 4.51 -87.04 48.22
C ASN A 19 4.11 -86.35 46.91
N GLU A 20 3.40 -87.06 46.01
CA GLU A 20 2.94 -86.47 44.75
C GLU A 20 1.88 -85.39 44.97
N TYR A 21 0.97 -85.59 45.92
CA TYR A 21 0.02 -84.56 46.35
C TYR A 21 0.75 -83.32 46.87
N GLY A 22 1.76 -83.49 47.74
CA GLY A 22 2.58 -82.39 48.24
C GLY A 22 3.32 -81.63 47.12
N ARG A 23 3.84 -82.34 46.11
CA ARG A 23 4.47 -81.73 44.92
C ARG A 23 3.49 -80.90 44.10
N VAL A 24 2.28 -81.40 43.87
CA VAL A 24 1.23 -80.66 43.16
C VAL A 24 0.79 -79.46 43.99
N GLN A 25 0.58 -79.64 45.29
CA GLN A 25 0.19 -78.57 46.22
C GLN A 25 1.22 -77.44 46.26
N GLN A 26 2.52 -77.77 46.27
CA GLN A 26 3.59 -76.77 46.23
C GLN A 26 3.56 -75.99 44.91
N ARG A 27 3.48 -76.68 43.76
CA ARG A 27 3.38 -76.03 42.44
C ARG A 27 2.16 -75.11 42.34
N CYS A 28 1.00 -75.54 42.85
CA CYS A 28 -0.19 -74.71 42.88
C CYS A 28 0.01 -73.48 43.77
N SER A 29 0.60 -73.66 44.95
CA SER A 29 0.91 -72.55 45.87
C SER A 29 1.84 -71.53 45.24
N ASP A 30 2.91 -71.98 44.56
CA ASP A 30 3.88 -71.11 43.88
C ASP A 30 3.22 -70.35 42.72
N LEU A 31 2.36 -71.02 41.93
CA LEU A 31 1.62 -70.38 40.84
C LEU A 31 0.64 -69.32 41.35
N ILE A 32 -0.08 -69.61 42.44
CA ILE A 32 -1.02 -68.67 43.06
C ILE A 32 -0.27 -67.46 43.61
N ALA A 33 0.84 -67.68 44.32
CA ALA A 33 1.68 -66.59 44.84
C ALA A 33 2.23 -65.71 43.71
N GLY A 34 2.72 -66.32 42.63
CA GLY A 34 3.19 -65.58 41.45
C GLY A 34 2.09 -64.84 40.68
N GLN A 35 0.86 -65.37 40.66
CA GLN A 35 -0.30 -64.68 40.08
C GLN A 35 -0.75 -63.51 40.94
N ALA A 36 -0.82 -63.68 42.27
CA ALA A 36 -1.18 -62.62 43.21
C ALA A 36 -0.23 -61.42 43.08
N GLY A 37 1.09 -61.66 43.06
CA GLY A 37 2.06 -60.59 42.88
C GLY A 37 1.92 -59.84 41.54
N ARG A 38 1.60 -60.54 40.44
CA ARG A 38 1.35 -59.90 39.14
C ARG A 38 0.09 -59.04 39.15
N LEU A 39 -0.99 -59.50 39.79
CA LEU A 39 -2.23 -58.74 39.91
C LEU A 39 -2.04 -57.47 40.74
N GLU A 40 -1.27 -57.55 41.83
CA GLU A 40 -0.93 -56.38 42.65
C GLU A 40 -0.13 -55.35 41.87
N GLN A 41 0.89 -55.78 41.12
CA GLN A 41 1.68 -54.91 40.25
C GLN A 41 0.82 -54.27 39.16
N GLN A 42 -0.05 -55.03 38.51
CA GLN A 42 -0.98 -54.52 37.50
C GLN A 42 -1.94 -53.50 38.09
N ALA A 43 -2.55 -53.79 39.25
CA ALA A 43 -3.45 -52.87 39.93
C ALA A 43 -2.74 -51.57 40.33
N GLN A 44 -1.48 -51.65 40.76
CA GLN A 44 -0.68 -50.45 41.06
C GLN A 44 -0.36 -49.64 39.81
N ARG A 45 -0.07 -50.32 38.68
CA ARG A 45 0.16 -49.65 37.39
C ARG A 45 -1.10 -48.95 36.87
N ILE A 46 -2.26 -49.60 36.97
CA ILE A 46 -3.56 -49.02 36.60
C ILE A 46 -3.80 -47.76 37.43
N ARG A 47 -3.64 -47.81 38.75
CA ARG A 47 -3.80 -46.63 39.62
C ARG A 47 -2.89 -45.47 39.24
N GLN A 48 -1.63 -45.75 38.90
CA GLN A 48 -0.69 -44.72 38.43
C GLN A 48 -1.15 -44.07 37.13
N LEU A 49 -1.53 -44.88 36.13
CA LEU A 49 -1.99 -44.38 34.84
C LEU A 49 -3.31 -43.61 34.94
N GLU A 50 -4.22 -44.04 35.82
CA GLU A 50 -5.46 -43.32 36.12
C GLU A 50 -5.17 -41.95 36.76
N ALA A 51 -4.25 -41.89 37.71
CA ALA A 51 -3.83 -40.63 38.32
C ALA A 51 -3.16 -39.68 37.30
N GLU A 52 -2.29 -40.20 36.44
CA GLU A 52 -1.68 -39.43 35.34
C GLU A 52 -2.74 -38.92 34.37
N THR A 53 -3.70 -39.75 33.99
CA THR A 53 -4.81 -39.37 33.10
C THR A 53 -5.67 -38.27 33.73
N MET A 54 -5.98 -38.38 35.02
CA MET A 54 -6.75 -37.35 35.74
C MET A 54 -5.98 -36.04 35.83
N ARG A 55 -4.67 -36.08 36.09
CA ARG A 55 -3.81 -34.90 36.10
C ARG A 55 -3.78 -34.20 34.75
N LEU A 56 -3.50 -34.95 33.68
CA LEU A 56 -3.42 -34.40 32.32
C LEU A 56 -4.77 -33.82 31.85
N ARG A 57 -5.88 -34.46 32.21
CA ARG A 57 -7.22 -33.92 31.95
C ARG A 57 -7.44 -32.60 32.70
N GLY A 58 -7.01 -32.52 33.96
CA GLY A 58 -7.06 -31.28 34.74
C GLY A 58 -6.25 -30.15 34.10
N GLU A 59 -5.02 -30.44 33.64
CA GLU A 59 -4.17 -29.46 32.94
C GLU A 59 -4.81 -28.98 31.63
N LEU A 60 -5.43 -29.88 30.86
CA LEU A 60 -6.12 -29.52 29.61
C LEU A 60 -7.32 -28.62 29.89
N VAL A 61 -8.17 -28.99 30.86
CA VAL A 61 -9.34 -28.18 31.24
C VAL A 61 -8.92 -26.78 31.70
N ALA A 62 -7.85 -26.68 32.49
CA ALA A 62 -7.33 -25.39 32.93
C ALA A 62 -6.86 -24.53 31.74
N ARG A 63 -6.13 -25.12 30.78
CA ARG A 63 -5.66 -24.43 29.57
C ARG A 63 -6.81 -24.00 28.67
N ASP A 64 -7.77 -24.89 28.42
CA ASP A 64 -8.93 -24.61 27.56
C ASP A 64 -9.81 -23.53 28.16
N THR A 65 -10.00 -23.54 29.49
CA THR A 65 -10.74 -22.49 30.20
C THR A 65 -10.05 -21.14 30.09
N ALA A 66 -8.72 -21.08 30.31
CA ALA A 66 -7.97 -19.83 30.17
C ALA A 66 -8.03 -19.27 28.75
N LEU A 67 -7.97 -20.14 27.74
CA LEU A 67 -8.08 -19.76 26.33
C LEU A 67 -9.51 -19.32 25.97
N ALA A 68 -10.54 -19.92 26.57
CA ALA A 68 -11.92 -19.45 26.44
C ALA A 68 -12.10 -18.04 27.04
N CYS A 69 -11.61 -17.81 28.26
CA CYS A 69 -11.62 -16.49 28.90
C CYS A 69 -10.90 -15.44 28.05
N ALA A 70 -9.69 -15.74 27.56
CA ALA A 70 -8.94 -14.80 26.71
C ALA A 70 -9.67 -14.47 25.39
N ARG A 71 -10.36 -15.44 24.79
CA ARG A 71 -11.17 -15.21 23.58
C ARG A 71 -12.37 -14.31 23.86
N GLU A 72 -13.01 -14.49 25.01
CA GLU A 72 -14.11 -13.64 25.47
C GLU A 72 -13.64 -12.21 25.72
N ASP A 73 -12.52 -12.02 26.43
CA ASP A 73 -11.91 -10.71 26.64
C ASP A 73 -11.59 -10.00 25.31
N MET A 74 -11.01 -10.74 24.34
CA MET A 74 -10.75 -10.19 23.01
C MET A 74 -12.04 -9.81 22.27
N ALA A 75 -13.11 -10.59 22.41
CA ALA A 75 -14.40 -10.28 21.80
C ALA A 75 -15.01 -9.02 22.45
N ASN A 76 -14.96 -8.93 23.78
CA ASN A 76 -15.43 -7.78 24.55
C ASN A 76 -14.68 -6.51 24.17
N LEU A 77 -13.34 -6.55 24.05
CA LEU A 77 -12.54 -5.41 23.60
C LEU A 77 -12.89 -4.97 22.16
N LYS A 78 -13.12 -5.92 21.24
CA LYS A 78 -13.53 -5.59 19.87
C LYS A 78 -14.91 -4.93 19.83
N GLN A 79 -15.84 -5.37 20.69
CA GLN A 79 -17.16 -4.75 20.79
C GLN A 79 -17.09 -3.37 21.47
N ALA A 80 -16.27 -3.22 22.51
CA ALA A 80 -16.08 -1.96 23.23
C ALA A 80 -15.45 -0.86 22.34
N ILE A 81 -14.71 -1.24 21.30
CA ILE A 81 -14.07 -0.30 20.37
C ILE A 81 -14.62 -0.48 18.94
N PRO A 82 -15.84 0.00 18.66
CA PRO A 82 -16.40 -0.06 17.31
C PRO A 82 -15.57 0.77 16.32
N GLY A 83 -15.36 0.22 15.13
CA GLY A 83 -14.63 0.89 14.03
C GLY A 83 -13.10 0.85 14.14
N LEU A 84 -12.52 0.12 15.11
CA LEU A 84 -11.07 -0.02 15.25
C LEU A 84 -10.36 -0.51 13.97
N PRO A 85 -10.85 -1.53 13.23
CA PRO A 85 -10.19 -1.96 12.00
C PRO A 85 -10.14 -0.85 10.94
N THR A 86 -11.21 -0.08 10.80
CA THR A 86 -11.28 1.06 9.88
C THR A 86 -10.32 2.16 10.31
N ARG A 87 -10.24 2.47 11.61
CA ARG A 87 -9.28 3.46 12.15
C ARG A 87 -7.83 3.05 11.91
N ILE A 88 -7.48 1.77 12.05
CA ILE A 88 -6.14 1.26 11.74
C ILE A 88 -5.84 1.41 10.23
N THR A 89 -6.78 1.03 9.37
CA THR A 89 -6.62 1.17 7.91
C THR A 89 -6.46 2.63 7.50
N LEU A 90 -7.28 3.52 8.05
CA LEU A 90 -7.19 4.95 7.81
C LEU A 90 -5.87 5.51 8.30
N ALA A 91 -5.40 5.16 9.50
CA ALA A 91 -4.12 5.61 10.04
C ALA A 91 -2.96 5.24 9.09
N ARG A 92 -2.91 4.00 8.60
CA ARG A 92 -1.91 3.56 7.61
C ARG A 92 -2.01 4.33 6.28
N ARG A 93 -3.24 4.61 5.84
CA ARG A 93 -3.48 5.39 4.60
C ARG A 93 -3.00 6.83 4.75
N VAL A 94 -3.29 7.46 5.89
CA VAL A 94 -2.82 8.82 6.22
C VAL A 94 -1.30 8.86 6.25
N GLU A 95 -0.64 7.89 6.88
CA GLU A 95 0.81 7.78 6.91
C GLU A 95 1.41 7.65 5.50
N SER A 96 0.86 6.78 4.66
CA SER A 96 1.28 6.59 3.27
C SER A 96 1.10 7.86 2.41
N LEU A 97 -0.04 8.55 2.53
CA LEU A 97 -0.29 9.79 1.80
C LEU A 97 0.64 10.91 2.28
N SER A 98 0.89 10.99 3.58
CA SER A 98 1.78 12.00 4.16
C SER A 98 3.22 11.81 3.65
N ALA A 99 3.71 10.56 3.62
CA ALA A 99 5.00 10.23 3.03
C ALA A 99 5.06 10.62 1.54
N ARG A 100 4.00 10.32 0.77
CA ARG A 100 3.93 10.66 -0.65
C ARG A 100 3.93 12.17 -0.89
N VAL A 101 3.21 12.94 -0.09
CA VAL A 101 3.21 14.41 -0.15
C VAL A 101 4.61 14.94 0.16
N GLN A 102 5.29 14.41 1.18
CA GLN A 102 6.67 14.81 1.50
C GLN A 102 7.65 14.47 0.37
N ASP A 103 7.51 13.32 -0.30
CA ASP A 103 8.32 12.97 -1.47
C ASP A 103 8.09 13.94 -2.63
N LEU A 104 6.82 14.23 -2.95
CA LEU A 104 6.46 15.16 -4.02
C LEU A 104 6.96 16.57 -3.71
N MET A 105 6.82 17.05 -2.47
CA MET A 105 7.38 18.32 -2.04
C MET A 105 8.90 18.37 -2.23
N ARG A 106 9.62 17.30 -1.86
CA ARG A 106 11.06 17.19 -2.10
C ARG A 106 11.40 17.25 -3.58
N GLU A 107 10.63 16.57 -4.42
CA GLU A 107 10.87 16.57 -5.87
C GLU A 107 10.57 17.92 -6.52
N LEU A 108 9.50 18.59 -6.12
CA LEU A 108 9.17 19.95 -6.57
C LEU A 108 10.27 20.95 -6.18
N LEU A 109 10.78 20.86 -4.94
CA LEU A 109 11.89 21.69 -4.48
C LEU A 109 13.18 21.41 -5.29
N ARG A 110 13.48 20.14 -5.60
CA ARG A 110 14.60 19.78 -6.49
C ARG A 110 14.44 20.40 -7.87
N MET A 111 13.28 20.24 -8.49
CA MET A 111 13.01 20.79 -9.82
C MET A 111 13.06 22.32 -9.84
N GLN A 112 12.56 22.97 -8.80
CA GLN A 112 12.65 24.43 -8.66
C GLN A 112 14.10 24.90 -8.53
N TRP A 113 14.92 24.16 -7.80
CA TRP A 113 16.35 24.43 -7.66
C TRP A 113 17.10 24.25 -9.00
N LEU A 114 16.89 23.13 -9.70
CA LEU A 114 17.42 22.89 -11.05
C LEU A 114 16.98 23.97 -12.05
N ARG A 115 15.71 24.41 -11.99
CA ARG A 115 15.20 25.50 -12.85
C ARG A 115 15.84 26.85 -12.53
N LYS A 116 16.17 27.11 -11.26
CA LYS A 116 16.87 28.33 -10.81
C LYS A 116 18.34 28.32 -11.26
N GLU A 117 18.99 27.16 -11.31
CA GLU A 117 20.33 27.01 -11.88
C GLU A 117 20.32 27.13 -13.41
N SER A 118 19.36 26.52 -14.11
CA SER A 118 19.18 26.73 -15.55
C SER A 118 18.75 28.16 -15.91
N GLY A 119 18.21 28.91 -14.95
CA GLY A 119 17.81 30.32 -15.07
C GLY A 119 18.97 31.31 -15.18
N LYS A 120 20.23 30.86 -15.09
CA LYS A 120 21.41 31.68 -15.43
C LYS A 120 21.75 31.68 -16.93
N SER A 121 21.02 30.95 -17.79
CA SER A 121 21.28 30.91 -19.24
C SER A 121 20.02 30.92 -20.13
N ALA A 122 18.87 31.35 -19.61
CA ALA A 122 17.65 31.41 -20.42
C ALA A 122 16.84 32.69 -20.15
N THR A 123 17.45 33.85 -20.40
CA THR A 123 16.70 34.83 -21.19
C THR A 123 16.47 34.15 -22.53
N ALA A 124 15.23 33.72 -22.79
CA ALA A 124 14.85 33.19 -24.08
C ALA A 124 15.39 34.16 -25.14
N ASP A 125 16.33 33.66 -25.95
CA ASP A 125 16.91 34.36 -27.08
C ASP A 125 15.79 34.52 -28.13
N VAL A 126 14.90 35.49 -27.89
CA VAL A 126 13.96 35.99 -28.90
C VAL A 126 14.70 36.89 -29.90
N TRP A 127 15.98 37.17 -29.63
CA TRP A 127 16.88 38.13 -30.29
C TRP A 127 17.13 37.95 -31.79
N ALA A 128 16.48 36.99 -32.45
CA ALA A 128 16.52 36.85 -33.91
C ALA A 128 15.27 36.19 -34.52
N LYS A 129 14.19 35.98 -33.75
CA LYS A 129 13.02 35.21 -34.22
C LYS A 129 11.86 36.12 -34.61
N SER A 130 11.24 35.82 -35.74
CA SER A 130 10.05 36.53 -36.23
C SER A 130 8.79 35.87 -35.69
N VAL A 131 7.96 36.62 -34.96
CA VAL A 131 6.71 36.14 -34.35
C VAL A 131 5.53 36.74 -35.10
N LEU A 132 4.72 35.89 -35.72
CA LEU A 132 3.49 36.27 -36.41
C LEU A 132 2.28 36.15 -35.47
N CYS A 133 1.54 37.24 -35.30
CA CYS A 133 0.25 37.23 -34.63
C CYS A 133 -0.90 37.37 -35.64
N ILE A 134 -1.88 36.48 -35.54
CA ILE A 134 -3.06 36.45 -36.41
C ILE A 134 -4.26 36.88 -35.56
N GLY A 135 -4.83 38.05 -35.88
CA GLY A 135 -6.01 38.58 -35.20
C GLY A 135 -6.23 40.09 -35.35
N ARG A 136 -7.31 40.62 -34.72
CA ARG A 136 -7.74 42.03 -34.84
C ARG A 136 -6.74 43.01 -34.20
N GLU A 137 -6.62 44.18 -34.82
CA GLU A 137 -5.59 45.18 -34.54
C GLU A 137 -5.60 45.76 -33.11
N MET A 138 -6.78 45.82 -32.49
CA MET A 138 -6.97 46.45 -31.17
C MET A 138 -6.38 45.69 -29.98
N GLU A 139 -5.99 44.43 -30.13
CA GLU A 139 -5.46 43.57 -29.04
C GLU A 139 -3.96 43.22 -29.23
N GLY A 140 -3.34 43.71 -30.30
CA GLY A 140 -1.97 43.39 -30.70
C GLY A 140 -0.88 44.33 -30.19
N ALA A 141 -1.23 45.55 -29.72
CA ALA A 141 -0.23 46.59 -29.40
C ALA A 141 0.68 46.23 -28.22
N ASP A 142 0.14 45.63 -27.16
CA ASP A 142 0.91 45.20 -25.99
C ASP A 142 1.80 44.00 -26.32
N THR A 143 1.28 43.07 -27.13
CA THR A 143 1.99 41.91 -27.66
C THR A 143 3.19 42.32 -28.52
N ARG A 144 2.97 43.26 -29.45
CA ARG A 144 4.01 43.83 -30.31
C ARG A 144 5.13 44.46 -29.50
N ARG A 145 4.78 45.33 -28.55
CA ARG A 145 5.75 45.98 -27.66
C ARG A 145 6.54 44.96 -26.84
N ALA A 146 5.90 43.89 -26.37
CA ALA A 146 6.58 42.83 -25.62
C ALA A 146 7.61 42.09 -26.50
N ILE A 147 7.24 41.73 -27.73
CA ILE A 147 8.09 41.00 -28.68
C ILE A 147 9.26 41.86 -29.15
N GLU A 148 9.00 43.10 -29.55
CA GLU A 148 10.06 44.04 -29.98
C GLU A 148 10.99 44.40 -28.81
N SER A 149 10.47 44.56 -27.59
CA SER A 149 11.30 44.81 -26.39
C SER A 149 12.19 43.62 -26.00
N ALA A 150 11.83 42.41 -26.45
CA ALA A 150 12.63 41.20 -26.30
C ALA A 150 13.59 40.98 -27.48
N GLY A 151 13.65 41.92 -28.45
CA GLY A 151 14.50 41.86 -29.64
C GLY A 151 13.99 40.93 -30.75
N GLY A 152 12.73 40.49 -30.68
CA GLY A 152 12.08 39.75 -31.76
C GLY A 152 11.46 40.66 -32.81
N ARG A 153 11.24 40.13 -34.01
CA ARG A 153 10.53 40.84 -35.08
C ARG A 153 9.04 40.50 -35.02
N PHE A 154 8.20 41.50 -34.83
CA PHE A 154 6.75 41.31 -34.83
C PHE A 154 6.19 41.38 -36.25
N LEU A 155 5.39 40.38 -36.63
CA LEU A 155 4.60 40.36 -37.85
C LEU A 155 3.12 40.26 -37.46
N GLN A 156 2.25 40.93 -38.21
CA GLN A 156 0.82 40.91 -37.98
C GLN A 156 0.07 40.70 -39.28
N HIS A 157 -1.02 39.95 -39.21
CA HIS A 157 -1.94 39.76 -40.31
C HIS A 157 -3.39 39.93 -39.81
N ALA A 158 -4.14 40.81 -40.46
CA ALA A 158 -5.54 41.10 -40.14
C ALA A 158 -6.49 40.31 -41.06
N GLU A 159 -7.78 40.21 -40.69
CA GLU A 159 -8.78 39.40 -41.42
C GLU A 159 -9.07 39.88 -42.86
N GLU A 160 -8.69 41.11 -43.21
CA GLU A 160 -9.01 41.75 -44.51
C GLU A 160 -7.92 41.53 -45.59
N ASP A 161 -6.83 40.84 -45.26
CA ASP A 161 -5.68 40.65 -46.16
C ASP A 161 -5.82 39.42 -47.08
N ASP A 162 -5.23 39.53 -48.28
CA ASP A 162 -5.25 38.47 -49.31
C ASP A 162 -4.49 37.19 -48.87
N HIS A 163 -4.92 36.03 -49.35
CA HIS A 163 -4.40 34.71 -48.98
C HIS A 163 -2.91 34.54 -49.29
N ALA A 164 -2.43 35.12 -50.39
CA ALA A 164 -1.01 35.08 -50.73
C ALA A 164 -0.14 35.84 -49.72
N ALA A 165 -0.67 36.91 -49.13
CA ALA A 165 0.03 37.69 -48.11
C ALA A 165 0.10 36.95 -46.76
N LEU A 166 -0.94 36.17 -46.41
CA LEU A 166 -0.95 35.32 -45.22
C LEU A 166 0.13 34.24 -45.29
N GLU A 167 0.20 33.50 -46.41
CA GLU A 167 1.20 32.43 -46.58
C GLU A 167 2.63 32.98 -46.59
N ALA A 168 2.87 34.14 -47.20
CA ALA A 168 4.19 34.79 -47.15
C ALA A 168 4.59 35.15 -45.70
N SER A 169 3.63 35.62 -44.91
CA SER A 169 3.84 35.96 -43.49
C SER A 169 4.08 34.72 -42.64
N LEU A 170 3.36 33.63 -42.90
CA LEU A 170 3.57 32.33 -42.25
C LEU A 170 4.96 31.77 -42.55
N VAL A 171 5.43 31.86 -43.80
CA VAL A 171 6.77 31.40 -44.20
C VAL A 171 7.88 32.22 -43.53
N ALA A 172 7.70 33.53 -43.36
CA ALA A 172 8.67 34.41 -42.72
C ALA A 172 8.72 34.29 -41.18
N ALA A 173 7.71 33.67 -40.56
CA ALA A 173 7.63 33.54 -39.11
C ALA A 173 8.31 32.27 -38.57
N ASP A 174 8.99 32.39 -37.43
CA ASP A 174 9.57 31.28 -36.66
C ASP A 174 8.58 30.76 -35.60
N LEU A 175 7.63 31.60 -35.18
CA LEU A 175 6.58 31.31 -34.21
C LEU A 175 5.27 31.97 -34.66
N VAL A 176 4.17 31.23 -34.58
CA VAL A 176 2.83 31.73 -34.88
C VAL A 176 1.97 31.75 -33.62
N ILE A 177 1.32 32.89 -33.35
CA ILE A 177 0.37 33.08 -32.26
C ILE A 177 -1.01 33.32 -32.87
N CYS A 178 -1.93 32.38 -32.62
CA CYS A 178 -3.31 32.48 -33.08
C CYS A 178 -4.19 32.92 -31.91
N GLN A 179 -4.87 34.06 -32.01
CA GLN A 179 -5.84 34.50 -30.99
C GLN A 179 -7.22 33.92 -31.29
N THR A 180 -7.89 33.31 -30.31
CA THR A 180 -9.24 32.76 -30.55
C THR A 180 -10.24 33.88 -30.70
N GLY A 181 -11.01 33.86 -31.80
CA GLY A 181 -12.07 34.82 -32.09
C GLY A 181 -11.79 35.77 -33.28
N CYS A 182 -10.64 35.66 -33.94
CA CYS A 182 -10.28 36.50 -35.08
C CYS A 182 -9.98 35.71 -36.35
N ILE A 183 -10.70 34.62 -36.59
CA ILE A 183 -10.48 33.80 -37.77
C ILE A 183 -11.83 33.28 -38.28
N SER A 184 -12.15 33.57 -39.55
CA SER A 184 -13.22 32.87 -40.26
C SER A 184 -12.95 31.35 -40.23
N HIS A 185 -14.00 30.52 -40.24
CA HIS A 185 -13.91 29.07 -40.00
C HIS A 185 -12.84 28.34 -40.85
N ASP A 186 -12.44 28.88 -42.00
CA ASP A 186 -11.47 28.27 -42.91
C ASP A 186 -10.00 28.67 -42.69
N ALA A 187 -9.70 29.85 -42.14
CA ALA A 187 -8.31 30.32 -42.03
C ALA A 187 -7.55 29.68 -40.84
N TYR A 188 -8.24 29.29 -39.77
CA TYR A 188 -7.62 28.67 -38.59
C TYR A 188 -7.02 27.30 -38.91
N TRP A 189 -7.82 26.43 -39.54
CA TRP A 189 -7.39 25.08 -39.91
C TRP A 189 -6.21 25.11 -40.88
N ARG A 190 -6.17 26.09 -41.78
CA ARG A 190 -5.08 26.27 -42.73
C ARG A 190 -3.77 26.66 -42.05
N VAL A 191 -3.81 27.61 -41.12
CA VAL A 191 -2.63 28.00 -40.32
C VAL A 191 -2.13 26.81 -39.49
N GLN A 192 -3.05 26.07 -38.87
CA GLN A 192 -2.72 24.89 -38.07
C GLN A 192 -2.11 23.77 -38.92
N ASP A 193 -2.67 23.50 -40.11
CA ASP A 193 -2.17 22.52 -41.06
C ASP A 193 -0.80 22.93 -41.63
N HIS A 194 -0.61 24.20 -41.99
CA HIS A 194 0.68 24.75 -42.42
C HIS A 194 1.75 24.55 -41.34
N CYS A 195 1.47 24.96 -40.10
CA CYS A 195 2.42 24.82 -38.99
C CYS A 195 2.75 23.35 -38.72
N ARG A 196 1.76 22.46 -38.80
CA ARG A 196 1.95 21.02 -38.62
C ARG A 196 2.82 20.39 -39.72
N ARG A 197 2.64 20.79 -40.98
CA ARG A 197 3.42 20.26 -42.11
C ARG A 197 4.84 20.82 -42.16
N THR A 198 5.03 22.06 -41.75
CA THR A 198 6.33 22.75 -41.78
C THR A 198 7.13 22.62 -40.48
N GLY A 199 6.52 22.10 -39.42
CA GLY A 199 7.14 21.94 -38.10
C GLY A 199 7.29 23.25 -37.33
N LYS A 200 6.58 24.31 -37.72
CA LYS A 200 6.64 25.62 -37.06
C LYS A 200 5.91 25.59 -35.73
N GLN A 201 6.48 26.25 -34.73
CA GLN A 201 5.88 26.36 -33.41
C GLN A 201 4.62 27.24 -33.51
N CYS A 202 3.47 26.70 -33.10
CA CYS A 202 2.19 27.39 -33.14
C CYS A 202 1.54 27.34 -31.75
N VAL A 203 1.14 28.50 -31.22
CA VAL A 203 0.48 28.62 -29.92
C VAL A 203 -0.89 29.26 -30.13
N LEU A 204 -1.94 28.53 -29.74
CA LEU A 204 -3.30 29.07 -29.70
C LEU A 204 -3.52 29.75 -28.34
N VAL A 205 -3.99 30.99 -28.35
CA VAL A 205 -4.23 31.80 -27.16
C VAL A 205 -5.70 32.16 -27.09
N GLU A 206 -6.40 31.64 -26.08
CA GLU A 206 -7.84 31.83 -25.93
C GLU A 206 -8.25 33.22 -25.42
N GLN A 207 -7.33 33.91 -24.75
CA GLN A 207 -7.53 35.27 -24.26
C GLN A 207 -6.21 36.05 -24.39
N PRO A 208 -6.19 37.25 -25.04
CA PRO A 208 -4.97 38.02 -25.28
C PRO A 208 -4.22 38.42 -24.01
N GLN A 209 -4.88 38.32 -22.86
CA GLN A 209 -4.34 38.61 -21.53
C GLN A 209 -3.32 37.57 -21.04
N ALA A 210 -3.29 36.37 -21.62
CA ALA A 210 -2.37 35.30 -21.22
C ALA A 210 -0.89 35.61 -21.53
N MET A 211 -0.59 36.60 -22.38
CA MET A 211 0.78 37.08 -22.59
C MET A 211 1.30 38.05 -21.51
N ARG A 212 0.46 38.50 -20.57
CA ARG A 212 0.92 39.33 -19.43
C ARG A 212 1.88 38.58 -18.50
N PHE A 213 1.94 37.24 -18.55
CA PHE A 213 2.86 36.44 -17.73
C PHE A 213 4.33 36.52 -18.15
N VAL A 214 4.68 37.25 -19.20
CA VAL A 214 6.09 37.49 -19.59
C VAL A 214 6.59 38.87 -19.18
N ARG A 215 5.73 39.76 -18.66
CA ARG A 215 6.14 41.05 -18.07
C ARG A 215 5.75 41.13 -16.60
N ASN A 216 6.62 40.59 -15.75
CA ASN A 216 7.20 41.28 -14.60
C ASN A 216 8.08 40.30 -13.80
N LYS A 217 9.39 40.53 -13.81
CA LYS A 217 10.18 40.30 -12.60
C LYS A 217 9.55 41.21 -11.55
N GLU A 218 9.20 40.64 -10.39
CA GLU A 218 8.52 41.29 -9.26
C GLU A 218 6.98 41.32 -9.39
N ILE A 219 6.36 40.16 -9.15
CA ILE A 219 5.11 40.12 -8.40
C ILE A 219 5.47 39.45 -7.08
N THR A 220 5.62 40.29 -6.05
CA THR A 220 5.49 39.89 -4.66
C THR A 220 4.16 39.15 -4.51
N ALA A 221 4.24 37.86 -4.19
CA ALA A 221 3.09 37.10 -3.77
C ALA A 221 2.58 37.72 -2.46
N GLU A 222 1.54 38.55 -2.54
CA GLU A 222 0.70 38.81 -1.39
C GLU A 222 0.03 37.50 -0.99
N VAL A 223 0.53 36.93 0.09
CA VAL A 223 -0.15 35.92 0.86
C VAL A 223 -1.37 36.61 1.50
N VAL A 224 -2.55 36.39 0.93
CA VAL A 224 -3.80 36.64 1.65
C VAL A 224 -3.90 35.59 2.75
N THR A 225 -3.37 35.93 3.93
CA THR A 225 -3.66 35.23 5.18
C THR A 225 -5.07 35.62 5.62
N ALA A 226 -5.99 34.66 5.61
CA ALA A 226 -7.27 34.81 6.28
C ALA A 226 -7.01 34.93 7.79
N ARG A 227 -7.18 36.15 8.32
CA ARG A 227 -7.16 36.47 9.74
C ARG A 227 -8.62 36.47 10.22
N GLU A 228 -9.00 35.46 11.00
CA GLU A 228 -10.28 35.46 11.73
C GLU A 228 -10.24 36.50 12.86
N PRO A 229 -11.33 37.27 13.08
CA PRO A 229 -11.42 38.22 14.17
C PRO A 229 -11.76 37.53 15.49
N ALA A 230 -11.02 37.89 16.53
CA ALA A 230 -11.35 37.60 17.92
C ALA A 230 -12.56 38.43 18.37
N ALA A 231 -13.57 37.77 18.94
CA ALA A 231 -14.64 38.33 19.74
C ALA A 231 -14.87 37.37 20.93
N SER A 232 -14.31 37.67 22.11
CA SER A 232 -14.99 38.27 23.26
C SER A 232 -16.09 37.40 23.90
N SER A 233 -15.71 36.65 24.96
CA SER A 233 -16.40 36.49 26.25
C SER A 233 -15.49 35.75 27.22
#